data_AF-A0A2N3DF70-F1
#
_entry.id   AF-A0A2N3DF70-F1
#
_cell.length_a   1.000
_cell.length_b   1.000
_cell.length_c   1.000
_cell.angle_alpha   90.00
_cell.angle_beta   90.00
_cell.angle_gamma   90.00
#
_symmetry.space_group_name_H-M   'P 1'
#
loop_
_entity.id
_entity.type
_entity.pdbx_description
1 polymer ?
#
loop_
_entity_poly.entity_id
_entity_poly.type
_entity_poly.pdbx_seq_one_letter_code
_entity_poly.pdbx_strand_id
1 'polypeptide(L)'
;MTATITDYDESEFPGGLDLSDSLLAVLEEWEQSGLAGTHPTNPGGFYGLGLPFSGTSYSFNDSSLGYSFEAEAASGSTLNYDFGTHTLYGSIAKITIGAGLDTSGNVTTPIFEFTFDAALTGTLAQGRTNDVHDTIWGLMNGSVTGATDSIGTISTGGLVDRLVDGGIDVNDSVADIVGASFASESELLLAA
;
A
#
# COMPACT_ATOMS: atom_id res chain seq x y z
N MET A 1 -6.75 12.14 8.56
CA MET A 1 -6.50 10.75 8.18
C MET A 1 -5.32 10.33 9.01
N THR A 2 -5.46 9.22 9.70
CA THR A 2 -4.47 8.59 10.56
C THR A 2 -4.20 7.21 9.96
N ALA A 3 -2.93 6.87 9.82
CA ALA A 3 -2.50 5.56 9.38
C ALA A 3 -2.06 4.72 10.58
N THR A 4 -2.37 3.43 10.56
CA THR A 4 -2.00 2.49 11.62
C THR A 4 -1.50 1.19 11.01
N ILE A 5 -0.44 0.60 11.60
CA ILE A 5 -0.05 -0.79 11.32
C ILE A 5 -0.97 -1.68 12.17
N THR A 6 -1.87 -2.41 11.53
CA THR A 6 -2.83 -3.29 12.23
C THR A 6 -2.37 -4.73 12.32
N ASP A 7 -1.44 -5.13 11.46
CA ASP A 7 -0.82 -6.44 11.49
C ASP A 7 0.60 -6.37 10.92
N TYR A 8 1.46 -7.26 11.39
CA TYR A 8 2.82 -7.42 10.88
C TYR A 8 3.35 -8.83 11.15
N ASP A 9 4.24 -9.31 10.27
CA ASP A 9 4.97 -10.56 10.49
C ASP A 9 6.48 -10.32 10.37
N GLU A 10 7.16 -10.20 11.51
CA GLU A 10 8.62 -10.04 11.59
C GLU A 10 9.37 -11.19 10.92
N SER A 11 8.79 -12.41 10.90
CA SER A 11 9.46 -13.56 10.27
C SER A 11 9.51 -13.47 8.74
N GLU A 12 8.70 -12.59 8.16
CA GLU A 12 8.65 -12.29 6.73
C GLU A 12 9.41 -11.00 6.38
N PHE A 13 10.09 -10.35 7.35
CA PHE A 13 10.90 -9.17 7.07
C PHE A 13 12.08 -9.52 6.15
N PRO A 14 12.32 -8.73 5.10
CA PRO A 14 13.39 -8.99 4.15
C PRO A 14 14.76 -8.62 4.73
N GLY A 15 15.83 -9.09 4.09
CA GLY A 15 17.20 -8.65 4.40
C GLY A 15 17.75 -9.04 5.78
N GLY A 16 17.01 -9.82 6.57
CA GLY A 16 17.36 -10.11 7.97
C GLY A 16 17.11 -8.93 8.91
N LEU A 17 16.25 -8.00 8.50
CA LEU A 17 15.76 -6.92 9.34
C LEU A 17 14.84 -7.46 10.44
N ASP A 18 14.72 -6.71 11.51
CA ASP A 18 13.88 -7.06 12.67
C ASP A 18 13.10 -5.84 13.17
N LEU A 19 12.35 -6.01 14.26
CA LEU A 19 11.51 -4.94 14.81
C LEU A 19 12.29 -3.71 15.32
N SER A 20 13.60 -3.82 15.52
CA SER A 20 14.45 -2.70 15.93
C SER A 20 14.88 -1.81 14.77
N ASP A 21 14.77 -2.30 13.53
CA ASP A 21 15.01 -1.51 12.32
C ASP A 21 13.84 -0.54 12.06
N SER A 22 14.13 0.51 11.30
CA SER A 22 13.10 1.49 10.94
C SER A 22 12.09 0.90 9.96
N LEU A 23 10.84 1.36 10.05
CA LEU A 23 9.82 0.97 9.07
C LEU A 23 10.26 1.28 7.63
N LEU A 24 10.91 2.42 7.42
CA LEU A 24 11.46 2.80 6.11
C LEU A 24 12.47 1.78 5.60
N ALA A 25 13.38 1.29 6.45
CA ALA A 25 14.36 0.29 6.03
C ALA A 25 13.68 -1.02 5.59
N VAL A 26 12.65 -1.46 6.32
CA VAL A 26 11.87 -2.67 5.95
C VAL A 26 11.13 -2.46 4.61
N LEU A 27 10.52 -1.30 4.41
CA LEU A 27 9.82 -0.95 3.16
C LEU A 27 10.77 -0.83 1.96
N GLU A 28 11.93 -0.19 2.14
CA GLU A 28 12.96 -0.04 1.10
C GLU A 28 13.63 -1.38 0.75
N GLU A 29 13.82 -2.27 1.73
CA GLU A 29 14.35 -3.61 1.45
C GLU A 29 13.31 -4.50 0.77
N TRP A 30 12.02 -4.36 1.12
CA TRP A 30 10.93 -5.07 0.46
C TRP A 30 10.77 -4.67 -1.02
N GLU A 31 10.97 -3.41 -1.39
CA GLU A 31 10.88 -2.99 -2.80
C GLU A 31 12.11 -3.36 -3.65
N GLN A 32 13.27 -3.56 -3.02
CA GLN A 32 14.55 -3.84 -3.70
C GLN A 32 14.57 -5.18 -4.46
N SER A 33 13.49 -5.98 -4.39
CA SER A 33 13.34 -7.24 -5.12
C SER A 33 13.30 -7.10 -6.65
N GLY A 34 13.42 -5.90 -7.23
CA GLY A 34 13.59 -5.72 -8.69
C GLY A 34 12.28 -5.57 -9.47
N LEU A 35 11.23 -5.06 -8.83
CA LEU A 35 9.92 -4.86 -9.46
C LEU A 35 9.91 -3.76 -10.54
N ALA A 36 10.87 -2.84 -10.50
CA ALA A 36 10.95 -1.72 -11.43
C ALA A 36 10.98 -2.20 -12.89
N GLY A 37 9.99 -1.74 -13.69
CA GLY A 37 9.85 -2.11 -15.10
C GLY A 37 9.06 -3.40 -15.38
N THR A 38 8.48 -4.04 -14.37
CA THR A 38 7.53 -5.17 -14.56
C THR A 38 6.19 -4.70 -15.13
N HIS A 39 5.76 -3.48 -14.79
CA HIS A 39 4.66 -2.78 -15.45
C HIS A 39 5.17 -2.10 -16.75
N PRO A 40 4.43 -2.17 -17.89
CA PRO A 40 3.04 -2.59 -18.07
C PRO A 40 2.82 -4.07 -18.41
N THR A 41 3.86 -4.90 -18.40
CA THR A 41 3.74 -6.32 -18.76
C THR A 41 2.88 -7.09 -17.74
N ASN A 42 2.98 -6.70 -16.46
CA ASN A 42 2.08 -7.10 -15.40
C ASN A 42 1.17 -5.91 -15.04
N PRO A 43 -0.14 -5.95 -15.34
CA PRO A 43 -1.06 -4.87 -15.03
C PRO A 43 -1.74 -5.00 -13.67
N GLY A 44 -1.42 -6.04 -12.88
CA GLY A 44 -2.20 -6.40 -11.69
C GLY A 44 -3.63 -6.83 -12.03
N GLY A 45 -4.53 -6.76 -11.05
CA GLY A 45 -5.93 -7.14 -11.22
C GLY A 45 -6.88 -6.50 -10.21
N PHE A 46 -8.13 -6.28 -10.64
CA PHE A 46 -9.24 -5.88 -9.78
C PHE A 46 -10.04 -7.12 -9.33
N TYR A 47 -10.51 -7.07 -8.08
CA TYR A 47 -11.23 -8.18 -7.45
C TYR A 47 -12.54 -7.73 -6.78
N GLY A 48 -13.36 -8.69 -6.36
CA GLY A 48 -14.61 -8.49 -5.60
C GLY A 48 -15.86 -8.18 -6.42
N LEU A 49 -15.74 -7.58 -7.61
CA LEU A 49 -16.92 -7.21 -8.45
C LEU A 49 -17.04 -7.98 -9.76
N GLY A 50 -16.01 -8.73 -10.17
CA GLY A 50 -15.98 -9.38 -11.48
C GLY A 50 -15.92 -8.40 -12.67
N LEU A 51 -15.51 -7.16 -12.42
CA LEU A 51 -15.32 -6.13 -13.44
C LEU A 51 -13.83 -5.97 -13.75
N PRO A 52 -13.45 -5.79 -15.02
CA PRO A 52 -12.04 -5.76 -15.41
C PRO A 52 -11.27 -4.52 -14.92
N PHE A 53 -11.97 -3.41 -14.63
CA PHE A 53 -11.37 -2.09 -14.36
C PHE A 53 -11.94 -1.42 -13.12
N SER A 54 -12.63 -2.19 -12.29
CA SER A 54 -13.21 -1.73 -11.04
C SER A 54 -13.34 -2.90 -10.08
N GLY A 55 -13.10 -2.65 -8.80
CA GLY A 55 -13.12 -3.69 -7.78
C GLY A 55 -13.28 -3.11 -6.38
N THR A 56 -13.57 -3.99 -5.43
CA THR A 56 -13.44 -3.68 -4.00
C THR A 56 -12.00 -3.84 -3.52
N SER A 57 -11.14 -4.47 -4.32
CA SER A 57 -9.69 -4.42 -4.13
C SER A 57 -8.96 -4.42 -5.47
N TYR A 58 -7.71 -3.97 -5.44
CA TYR A 58 -6.76 -4.07 -6.52
C TYR A 58 -5.47 -4.69 -5.98
N SER A 59 -4.94 -5.68 -6.68
CA SER A 59 -3.77 -6.42 -6.23
C SER A 59 -2.75 -6.59 -7.34
N PHE A 60 -1.50 -6.67 -6.95
CA PHE A 60 -0.36 -6.87 -7.84
C PHE A 60 0.55 -7.93 -7.24
N ASN A 61 1.08 -8.81 -8.09
CA ASN A 61 2.00 -9.86 -7.67
C ASN A 61 3.04 -10.14 -8.74
N ASP A 62 4.29 -10.21 -8.31
CA ASP A 62 5.37 -10.87 -9.01
C ASP A 62 5.93 -11.99 -8.12
N SER A 63 5.44 -13.21 -8.36
CA SER A 63 5.83 -14.37 -7.55
C SER A 63 7.29 -14.77 -7.76
N SER A 64 7.93 -14.35 -8.85
CA SER A 64 9.35 -14.62 -9.09
C SER A 64 10.26 -13.78 -8.19
N LEU A 65 9.73 -12.66 -7.69
CA LEU A 65 10.42 -11.70 -6.84
C LEU A 65 9.94 -11.75 -5.39
N GLY A 66 8.93 -12.57 -5.08
CA GLY A 66 8.33 -12.61 -3.74
C GLY A 66 7.60 -11.32 -3.39
N TYR A 67 7.11 -10.57 -4.39
CA TYR A 67 6.50 -9.26 -4.19
C TYR A 67 5.02 -9.31 -4.45
N SER A 68 4.22 -8.83 -3.51
CA SER A 68 2.77 -8.67 -3.66
C SER A 68 2.25 -7.53 -2.82
N PHE A 69 1.24 -6.83 -3.34
CA PHE A 69 0.40 -5.98 -2.51
C PHE A 69 -1.06 -6.12 -2.90
N GLU A 70 -1.92 -5.76 -1.95
CA GLU A 70 -3.35 -5.59 -2.11
C GLU A 70 -3.74 -4.23 -1.55
N ALA A 71 -4.59 -3.52 -2.28
CA ALA A 71 -5.24 -2.31 -1.82
C ALA A 71 -6.75 -2.54 -1.78
N GLU A 72 -7.32 -2.47 -0.58
CA GLU A 72 -8.75 -2.66 -0.35
C GLU A 72 -9.48 -1.31 -0.32
N ALA A 73 -10.60 -1.25 -1.03
CA ALA A 73 -11.46 -0.09 -1.08
C ALA A 73 -12.13 0.15 0.28
N ALA A 74 -12.41 1.41 0.60
CA ALA A 74 -13.22 1.75 1.75
C ALA A 74 -14.62 1.13 1.68
N SER A 75 -15.22 0.82 2.83
CA SER A 75 -16.53 0.18 2.90
C SER A 75 -17.58 0.94 2.06
N GLY A 76 -18.28 0.22 1.20
CA GLY A 76 -19.28 0.79 0.28
C GLY A 76 -18.71 1.59 -0.89
N SER A 77 -17.40 1.54 -1.13
CA SER A 77 -16.72 2.19 -2.25
C SER A 77 -16.03 1.18 -3.18
N THR A 78 -15.45 1.68 -4.26
CA THR A 78 -14.69 0.88 -5.24
C THR A 78 -13.43 1.62 -5.67
N LEU A 79 -12.42 0.86 -6.07
CA LEU A 79 -11.30 1.34 -6.86
C LEU A 79 -11.65 1.22 -8.33
N ASN A 80 -11.24 2.21 -9.14
CA ASN A 80 -11.64 2.32 -10.53
C ASN A 80 -10.46 2.79 -11.38
N TYR A 81 -10.37 2.27 -12.60
CA TYR A 81 -9.39 2.69 -13.58
C TYR A 81 -10.06 3.30 -14.82
N ASP A 82 -9.63 4.51 -15.18
CA ASP A 82 -10.06 5.18 -16.41
C ASP A 82 -9.02 5.03 -17.52
N PHE A 83 -9.39 4.43 -18.65
CA PHE A 83 -8.48 4.26 -19.79
C PHE A 83 -8.18 5.54 -20.54
N GLY A 84 -9.10 6.52 -20.54
CA GLY A 84 -8.89 7.76 -21.28
C GLY A 84 -7.70 8.55 -20.72
N THR A 85 -7.58 8.55 -19.40
CA THR A 85 -6.53 9.28 -18.67
C THR A 85 -5.46 8.37 -18.08
N HIS A 86 -5.67 7.05 -18.06
CA HIS A 86 -4.88 6.06 -17.32
C HIS A 86 -4.76 6.41 -15.84
N THR A 87 -5.88 6.81 -15.23
CA THR A 87 -5.94 7.21 -13.83
C THR A 87 -6.62 6.12 -13.00
N LEU A 88 -5.97 5.72 -11.92
CA LEU A 88 -6.57 4.91 -10.87
C LEU A 88 -7.15 5.87 -9.82
N TYR A 89 -8.38 5.66 -9.38
CA TYR A 89 -9.06 6.56 -8.46
C TYR A 89 -10.06 5.79 -7.58
N GLY A 90 -10.54 6.44 -6.52
CA GLY A 90 -11.44 5.84 -5.55
C GLY A 90 -11.03 6.16 -4.12
N SER A 91 -11.23 5.21 -3.22
CA SER A 91 -10.90 5.36 -1.81
C SER A 91 -10.33 4.06 -1.27
N ILE A 92 -9.10 4.09 -0.75
CA ILE A 92 -8.40 2.94 -0.16
C ILE A 92 -8.52 3.04 1.37
N ALA A 93 -8.94 1.96 2.02
CA ALA A 93 -8.99 1.88 3.49
C ALA A 93 -7.89 0.99 4.08
N LYS A 94 -7.37 0.04 3.30
CA LYS A 94 -6.28 -0.83 3.75
C LYS A 94 -5.31 -1.12 2.61
N ILE A 95 -4.03 -1.17 2.92
CA ILE A 95 -2.99 -1.69 2.03
C ILE A 95 -2.27 -2.81 2.78
N THR A 96 -2.24 -3.99 2.18
CA THR A 96 -1.45 -5.12 2.65
C THR A 96 -0.29 -5.33 1.69
N ILE A 97 0.92 -5.46 2.23
CA ILE A 97 2.13 -5.77 1.46
C ILE A 97 2.74 -7.08 1.92
N GLY A 98 3.44 -7.79 1.03
CA GLY A 98 4.11 -9.04 1.35
C GLY A 98 4.42 -9.87 0.12
N ALA A 99 4.11 -11.17 0.19
CA ALA A 99 4.35 -12.14 -0.86
C ALA A 99 3.13 -13.05 -1.14
N GLY A 100 2.97 -13.40 -2.42
CA GLY A 100 1.93 -14.30 -2.91
C GLY A 100 0.53 -13.69 -2.94
N LEU A 101 -0.31 -14.20 -3.83
CA LEU A 101 -1.73 -13.87 -3.92
C LEU A 101 -2.57 -15.14 -4.04
N ASP A 102 -3.72 -15.14 -3.37
CA ASP A 102 -4.74 -16.16 -3.56
C ASP A 102 -5.60 -15.88 -4.81
N THR A 103 -6.57 -16.76 -5.11
CA THR A 103 -7.45 -16.61 -6.27
C THR A 103 -8.44 -15.44 -6.15
N SER A 104 -8.60 -14.90 -4.95
CA SER A 104 -9.47 -13.77 -4.65
C SER A 104 -8.71 -12.44 -4.65
N GLY A 105 -7.39 -12.47 -4.84
CA GLY A 105 -6.54 -11.28 -4.85
C GLY A 105 -6.00 -10.89 -3.49
N ASN A 106 -6.13 -11.74 -2.47
CA ASN A 106 -5.60 -11.43 -1.14
C ASN A 106 -4.13 -11.80 -1.03
N VAL A 107 -3.33 -10.98 -0.33
CA VAL A 107 -1.94 -11.32 0.00
C VAL A 107 -1.89 -12.51 0.95
N THR A 108 -1.10 -13.55 0.61
CA THR A 108 -1.08 -14.81 1.38
C THR A 108 -0.01 -14.87 2.45
N THR A 109 1.06 -14.10 2.28
CA THR A 109 2.18 -13.99 3.23
C THR A 109 2.41 -12.50 3.50
N PRO A 110 1.60 -11.88 4.37
CA PRO A 110 1.69 -10.45 4.64
C PRO A 110 2.92 -10.12 5.49
N ILE A 111 3.59 -9.02 5.15
CA ILE A 111 4.65 -8.39 5.96
C ILE A 111 4.04 -7.31 6.84
N PHE A 112 3.18 -6.46 6.26
CA PHE A 112 2.45 -5.41 6.96
C PHE A 112 1.03 -5.26 6.42
N GLU A 113 0.11 -4.95 7.32
CA GLU A 113 -1.19 -4.36 7.01
C GLU A 113 -1.28 -2.93 7.53
N PHE A 114 -1.50 -1.98 6.63
CA PHE A 114 -1.71 -0.57 6.93
C PHE A 114 -3.19 -0.21 6.76
N THR A 115 -3.82 0.35 7.78
CA THR A 115 -5.19 0.87 7.69
C THR A 115 -5.24 2.37 7.82
N PHE A 116 -6.28 2.97 7.24
CA PHE A 116 -6.54 4.41 7.29
C PHE A 116 -7.92 4.68 7.93
N ASP A 117 -7.95 5.41 9.06
CA ASP A 117 -9.19 5.72 9.80
C ASP A 117 -10.21 6.52 8.96
N ALA A 118 -9.68 7.38 8.10
CA ALA A 118 -10.34 8.03 6.99
C ALA A 118 -9.62 7.57 5.73
N ALA A 119 -10.36 7.08 4.74
CA ALA A 119 -9.79 6.48 3.56
C ALA A 119 -8.81 7.43 2.83
N LEU A 120 -7.75 6.87 2.27
CA LEU A 120 -6.91 7.52 1.27
C LEU A 120 -7.74 7.72 0.00
N THR A 121 -7.95 8.98 -0.41
CA THR A 121 -8.85 9.28 -1.54
C THR A 121 -8.13 9.84 -2.74
N GLY A 122 -8.59 9.46 -3.93
CA GLY A 122 -8.16 10.04 -5.19
C GLY A 122 -9.33 10.20 -6.15
N THR A 123 -9.43 11.35 -6.80
CA THR A 123 -10.50 11.62 -7.77
C THR A 123 -9.98 11.55 -9.21
N LEU A 124 -10.85 11.17 -10.14
CA LEU A 124 -10.51 11.19 -11.57
C LEU A 124 -10.11 12.59 -12.05
N ALA A 125 -10.69 13.65 -11.48
CA ALA A 125 -10.38 15.04 -11.85
C ALA A 125 -8.95 15.47 -11.47
N GLN A 126 -8.38 14.88 -10.41
CA GLN A 126 -6.97 15.09 -10.05
C GLN A 126 -6.01 14.35 -11.00
N GLY A 127 -6.51 13.43 -11.83
CA GLY A 127 -5.69 12.67 -12.76
C GLY A 127 -4.64 11.83 -12.04
N ARG A 128 -3.47 11.64 -12.65
CA ARG A 128 -2.42 10.75 -12.16
C ARG A 128 -1.64 11.26 -10.95
N THR A 129 -1.81 12.51 -10.57
CA THR A 129 -1.22 13.08 -9.35
C THR A 129 -2.15 12.92 -8.14
N ASN A 130 -3.19 12.08 -8.23
CA ASN A 130 -4.03 11.79 -7.08
C ASN A 130 -3.37 10.74 -6.19
N ASP A 131 -3.61 10.83 -4.89
CA ASP A 131 -2.93 10.02 -3.89
C ASP A 131 -3.11 8.50 -4.08
N VAL A 132 -4.28 8.06 -4.54
CA VAL A 132 -4.57 6.65 -4.85
C VAL A 132 -3.75 6.17 -6.04
N HIS A 133 -3.73 6.94 -7.13
CA HIS A 133 -2.94 6.60 -8.31
C HIS A 133 -1.46 6.56 -7.97
N ASP A 134 -0.96 7.60 -7.31
CA ASP A 134 0.46 7.78 -7.06
C ASP A 134 1.02 6.67 -6.15
N THR A 135 0.27 6.32 -5.10
CA THR A 135 0.61 5.23 -4.20
C THR A 135 0.66 3.89 -4.94
N ILE A 136 -0.42 3.53 -5.64
CA ILE A 136 -0.51 2.24 -6.32
C ILE A 136 0.46 2.16 -7.50
N TRP A 137 0.64 3.25 -8.24
CA TRP A 137 1.61 3.33 -9.32
C TRP A 137 3.04 3.17 -8.80
N GLY A 138 3.39 3.82 -7.69
CA GLY A 138 4.66 3.63 -7.01
C GLY A 138 4.90 2.14 -6.70
N LEU A 139 3.95 1.51 -6.01
CA LEU A 139 4.05 0.09 -5.65
C LEU A 139 4.15 -0.82 -6.89
N MET A 140 3.39 -0.57 -7.96
CA MET A 140 3.49 -1.34 -9.21
C MET A 140 4.84 -1.18 -9.93
N ASN A 141 5.63 -0.16 -9.58
CA ASN A 141 6.95 0.10 -10.13
C ASN A 141 8.06 -0.15 -9.11
N GLY A 142 7.77 -0.81 -7.98
CA GLY A 142 8.75 -1.11 -6.94
C GLY A 142 9.29 0.14 -6.26
N SER A 143 8.41 1.10 -5.98
CA SER A 143 8.76 2.30 -5.22
C SER A 143 7.69 2.66 -4.18
N VAL A 144 8.05 2.52 -2.92
CA VAL A 144 7.27 2.92 -1.74
C VAL A 144 7.27 4.43 -1.56
N THR A 145 8.21 5.16 -2.18
CA THR A 145 8.27 6.63 -2.20
C THR A 145 7.64 7.24 -3.46
N GLY A 146 7.12 6.40 -4.36
CA GLY A 146 6.46 6.83 -5.59
C GLY A 146 7.36 6.81 -6.83
N ALA A 147 6.76 6.65 -7.99
CA ALA A 147 7.46 6.52 -9.27
C ALA A 147 6.93 7.52 -10.31
N THR A 148 7.82 8.07 -11.13
CA THR A 148 7.39 8.85 -12.30
C THR A 148 6.69 7.94 -13.30
N ASP A 149 5.54 8.37 -13.82
CA ASP A 149 4.79 7.55 -14.77
C ASP A 149 5.43 7.47 -16.16
N SER A 150 4.87 6.61 -17.02
CA SER A 150 5.40 6.36 -18.37
C SER A 150 5.33 7.56 -19.33
N ILE A 151 4.60 8.63 -19.00
CA ILE A 151 4.54 9.87 -19.79
C ILE A 151 5.24 11.05 -19.11
N GLY A 152 5.91 10.83 -17.97
CA GLY A 152 6.68 11.83 -17.25
C GLY A 152 5.89 12.61 -16.19
N THR A 153 4.70 12.16 -15.78
CA THR A 153 4.04 12.72 -14.59
C THR A 153 4.88 12.40 -13.37
N ILE A 154 5.41 13.44 -12.74
CA ILE A 154 6.24 13.31 -11.55
C ILE A 154 5.34 12.91 -10.38
N SER A 155 5.78 11.90 -9.63
CA SER A 155 5.13 11.49 -8.39
C SER A 155 5.05 12.64 -7.40
N THR A 156 3.94 12.73 -6.70
CA THR A 156 3.67 13.61 -5.55
C THR A 156 3.81 12.88 -4.21
N GLY A 157 4.30 11.64 -4.22
CA GLY A 157 4.60 10.80 -3.06
C GLY A 157 4.03 9.38 -3.17
N GLY A 158 4.67 8.44 -2.49
CA GLY A 158 4.28 7.02 -2.48
C GLY A 158 3.55 6.60 -1.22
N LEU A 159 3.54 5.30 -0.95
CA LEU A 159 3.04 4.72 0.29
C LEU A 159 3.68 5.37 1.52
N VAL A 160 5.00 5.55 1.53
CA VAL A 160 5.74 6.18 2.64
C VAL A 160 5.17 7.56 2.96
N ASP A 161 4.97 8.41 1.96
CA ASP A 161 4.40 9.74 2.16
C ASP A 161 2.98 9.66 2.74
N ARG A 162 2.16 8.70 2.31
CA ARG A 162 0.81 8.52 2.85
C ARG A 162 0.80 8.03 4.30
N LEU A 163 1.78 7.21 4.70
CA LEU A 163 1.96 6.80 6.09
C LEU A 163 2.40 7.98 6.96
N VAL A 164 3.34 8.80 6.46
CA VAL A 164 3.81 10.02 7.14
C VAL A 164 2.69 11.06 7.27
N ASP A 165 1.93 11.31 6.20
CA ASP A 165 0.74 12.18 6.21
C ASP A 165 -0.32 11.66 7.21
N GLY A 166 -0.36 10.33 7.40
CA GLY A 166 -1.18 9.63 8.38
C GLY A 166 -0.60 9.60 9.79
N GLY A 167 0.55 10.21 10.05
CA GLY A 167 1.14 10.35 11.39
C GLY A 167 2.09 9.24 11.82
N ILE A 168 2.44 8.28 10.95
CA ILE A 168 3.50 7.31 11.22
C ILE A 168 4.85 7.95 10.90
N ASP A 169 5.76 8.01 11.88
CA ASP A 169 7.17 8.34 11.59
C ASP A 169 7.88 7.08 11.07
N VAL A 170 8.03 6.98 9.76
CA VAL A 170 8.67 5.83 9.11
C VAL A 170 10.15 5.66 9.49
N ASN A 171 10.78 6.66 10.11
CA ASN A 171 12.16 6.57 10.56
C ASN A 171 12.31 5.95 11.95
N ASP A 172 11.20 5.84 12.71
CA ASP A 172 11.18 5.13 13.99
C ASP A 172 11.24 3.61 13.77
N SER A 173 11.67 2.90 14.81
CA SER A 173 11.68 1.44 14.79
C SER A 173 10.27 0.90 14.64
N VAL A 174 10.11 -0.24 13.97
CA VAL A 174 8.80 -0.89 13.85
C VAL A 174 8.23 -1.17 15.25
N ALA A 175 9.07 -1.61 16.19
CA ALA A 175 8.69 -1.83 17.59
C ALA A 175 8.06 -0.59 18.26
N ASP A 176 8.65 0.59 18.06
CA ASP A 176 8.15 1.84 18.65
C ASP A 176 6.82 2.25 18.02
N ILE A 177 6.68 2.11 16.70
CA ILE A 177 5.45 2.45 15.96
C ILE A 177 4.28 1.56 16.40
N VAL A 178 4.47 0.24 16.41
CA VAL A 178 3.40 -0.70 16.79
C VAL A 178 3.13 -0.61 18.30
N GLY A 179 4.17 -0.42 19.13
CA GLY A 179 4.04 -0.24 20.57
C GLY A 179 3.25 1.01 20.96
N ALA A 180 3.47 2.14 20.27
CA ALA A 180 2.72 3.37 20.48
C ALA A 180 1.23 3.21 20.10
N SER A 181 0.95 2.45 19.04
CA SER A 181 -0.41 2.17 18.59
C SER A 181 -1.22 1.44 19.66
N PHE A 182 -0.67 0.37 20.27
CA PHE A 182 -1.35 -0.38 21.34
C PHE A 182 -1.52 0.40 22.65
N ALA A 183 -0.57 1.28 22.98
CA ALA A 183 -0.69 2.15 24.15
C ALA A 183 -1.87 3.10 24.01
N SER A 184 -2.04 3.72 22.84
CA SER A 184 -3.12 4.66 22.57
C SER A 184 -4.51 4.03 22.65
N GLU A 185 -4.69 2.80 22.15
CA GLU A 185 -5.97 2.07 22.26
C GLU A 185 -6.28 1.65 23.69
N SER A 186 -5.26 1.20 24.44
CA SER A 186 -5.40 0.81 25.84
C SER A 186 -5.77 1.99 26.73
N GLU A 187 -5.21 3.18 26.47
CA GLU A 187 -5.56 4.42 27.17
C GLU A 187 -6.99 4.88 26.85
N LEU A 188 -7.44 4.72 25.60
CA LEU A 188 -8.82 5.03 25.19
C LEU A 188 -9.85 4.09 25.84
N LEU A 189 -9.53 2.80 25.96
CA LEU A 189 -10.35 1.80 26.66
C LEU A 189 -10.38 2.02 28.18
N LEU A 190 -9.31 2.57 28.77
CA LEU A 190 -9.25 2.89 30.19
C LEU A 190 -9.94 4.21 30.54
N ALA A 191 -10.09 5.12 29.57
CA ALA A 191 -10.75 6.41 29.73
C ALA A 191 -12.27 6.40 29.44
N ALA A 192 -12.84 5.26 29.01
CA ALA A 192 -14.24 5.08 28.64
C ALA A 192 -15.13 4.52 29.76
#